data_AF-A0A8J4U055-F1
#
_entry.id   AF-A0A8J4U055-F1
#
_cell.length_a   1.000
_cell.length_b   1.000
_cell.length_c   1.000
_cell.angle_alpha   90.00
_cell.angle_beta   90.00
_cell.angle_gamma   90.00
#
_symmetry.space_group_name_H-M   'P 1'
#
loop_
_entity.id
_entity.type
_entity.pdbx_description
1 polymer ?
#
loop_
_entity_poly.entity_id
_entity_poly.type
_entity_poly.pdbx_seq_one_letter_code
_entity_poly.pdbx_strand_id
1 'polypeptide(L)'
;MARLSVLILLPLVFQSVASISFFLPIRTRKCLKEEIHKDVLVTGEYEISEQANSKVNLKITDSSGHILYSKEDATKGKFAFTTEDYDMFEVCFESKSQMAIGRVPDQLINLDMKHGVEAKNYEEIAKVEKLKPLEVELRRLEDLSESIVNDFAYMKKREEEMRDTN
;
A
#
# COMPACT_ATOMS: atom_id res chain seq x y z
N MET A 1 -35.88 36.82 -0.04
CA MET A 1 -35.16 35.94 -0.99
C MET A 1 -33.77 35.61 -0.45
N ALA A 2 -33.68 34.77 0.59
CA ALA A 2 -32.40 34.47 1.27
C ALA A 2 -32.40 33.06 1.91
N ARG A 3 -32.89 32.06 1.18
CA ARG A 3 -32.90 30.65 1.65
C ARG A 3 -32.46 29.62 0.61
N LEU A 4 -31.95 30.04 -0.55
CA LEU A 4 -31.47 29.13 -1.60
C LEU A 4 -29.94 29.01 -1.70
N SER A 5 -29.16 29.85 -1.00
CA SER A 5 -27.69 29.88 -1.17
C SER A 5 -26.92 28.86 -0.33
N VAL A 6 -27.57 28.11 0.57
CA VAL A 6 -26.88 27.14 1.45
C VAL A 6 -26.72 25.75 0.78
N LEU A 7 -27.48 25.45 -0.28
CA LEU A 7 -27.43 24.13 -0.92
C LEU A 7 -26.30 23.95 -1.94
N ILE A 8 -25.58 25.02 -2.31
CA ILE A 8 -24.57 24.98 -3.40
C ILE A 8 -23.14 24.73 -2.88
N LEU A 9 -22.92 24.73 -1.56
CA LEU A 9 -21.59 24.50 -0.98
C LEU A 9 -21.30 23.03 -0.59
N LEU A 10 -22.18 22.08 -0.90
CA LEU A 10 -22.09 20.69 -0.43
C LEU A 10 -21.57 19.65 -1.46
N PRO A 11 -20.67 19.97 -2.41
CA PRO A 11 -19.89 18.88 -2.99
C PRO A 11 -18.41 19.24 -3.08
N LEU A 12 -17.64 19.07 -1.99
CA LEU A 12 -16.17 19.01 -2.10
C LEU A 12 -15.49 18.30 -0.92
N VAL A 13 -16.10 17.24 -0.40
CA VAL A 13 -15.44 16.37 0.59
C VAL A 13 -15.69 14.89 0.26
N PHE A 14 -15.52 14.52 -1.02
CA PHE A 14 -15.24 13.13 -1.34
C PHE A 14 -13.73 12.95 -1.30
N GLN A 15 -13.19 12.74 -0.09
CA GLN A 15 -11.86 12.14 0.01
C GLN A 15 -12.01 10.68 -0.41
N SER A 16 -11.52 10.36 -1.61
CA SER A 16 -11.40 8.97 -2.05
C SER A 16 -10.32 8.30 -1.20
N VAL A 17 -10.72 7.40 -0.31
CA VAL A 17 -9.80 6.49 0.36
C VAL A 17 -9.59 5.31 -0.59
N ALA A 18 -8.37 5.13 -1.09
CA ALA A 18 -8.01 3.97 -1.89
C ALA A 18 -7.58 2.85 -0.92
N SER A 19 -8.51 1.96 -0.58
CA SER A 19 -8.20 0.74 0.17
C SER A 19 -8.69 -0.47 -0.62
N ILE A 20 -7.90 -1.54 -0.58
CA ILE A 20 -8.19 -2.81 -1.24
C ILE A 20 -8.89 -3.71 -0.23
N SER A 21 -10.15 -4.05 -0.51
CA SER A 21 -10.92 -4.98 0.31
C SER A 21 -11.31 -6.22 -0.49
N PHE A 22 -11.06 -7.41 0.06
CA PHE A 22 -11.47 -8.67 -0.58
C PHE A 22 -11.78 -9.76 0.44
N PHE A 23 -12.64 -10.69 0.03
CA PHE A 23 -12.93 -11.91 0.80
C PHE A 23 -11.88 -12.99 0.51
N LEU A 24 -11.35 -13.59 1.57
CA LEU A 24 -10.44 -14.72 1.55
C LEU A 24 -11.16 -15.99 2.05
N PRO A 25 -11.48 -16.92 1.14
CA PRO A 25 -12.05 -18.21 1.53
C PRO A 25 -11.07 -19.07 2.34
N ILE A 26 -11.60 -20.00 3.13
CA ILE A 26 -10.78 -20.94 3.91
C ILE A 26 -9.83 -21.77 3.02
N ARG A 27 -8.62 -22.03 3.52
CA ARG A 27 -7.59 -22.83 2.81
C ARG A 27 -7.23 -22.28 1.42
N THR A 28 -7.45 -20.99 1.19
CA THR A 28 -7.02 -20.31 -0.03
C THR A 28 -5.91 -19.31 0.26
N ARG A 29 -5.20 -18.95 -0.80
CA ARG A 29 -4.19 -17.91 -0.83
C ARG A 29 -4.59 -16.88 -1.87
N LYS A 30 -4.58 -15.60 -1.50
CA LYS A 30 -4.74 -14.47 -2.43
C LYS A 30 -3.56 -13.54 -2.29
N CYS A 31 -3.07 -13.04 -3.43
CA CYS A 31 -1.92 -12.17 -3.50
C CYS A 31 -2.23 -10.93 -4.32
N LEU A 32 -1.76 -9.78 -3.85
CA LEU A 32 -1.62 -8.57 -4.64
C LEU A 32 -0.17 -8.51 -5.13
N LYS A 33 0.03 -8.40 -6.44
CA LYS A 33 1.35 -8.32 -7.06
C LYS A 33 1.49 -6.96 -7.72
N GLU A 34 2.56 -6.25 -7.40
CA GLU A 34 2.83 -4.92 -7.94
C GLU A 34 4.26 -4.85 -8.48
N GLU A 35 4.43 -4.11 -9.57
CA GLU A 35 5.73 -3.70 -10.11
C GLU A 35 6.08 -2.35 -9.52
N ILE A 36 7.29 -2.22 -8.97
CA ILE A 36 7.73 -0.98 -8.34
C ILE A 36 9.18 -0.68 -8.67
N HIS A 37 9.52 0.60 -8.60
CA HIS A 37 10.88 1.06 -8.83
C HIS A 37 11.82 0.69 -7.69
N LYS A 38 13.11 0.70 -7.97
CA LYS A 38 14.19 0.54 -6.99
C LYS A 38 14.17 1.69 -5.97
N ASP A 39 14.57 1.39 -4.73
CA ASP A 39 14.73 2.33 -3.62
C ASP A 39 13.44 3.06 -3.21
N VAL A 40 12.28 2.44 -3.44
CA VAL A 40 10.97 2.98 -3.07
C VAL A 40 10.53 2.42 -1.73
N LEU A 41 10.20 3.31 -0.78
CA LEU A 41 9.58 2.93 0.48
C LEU A 41 8.14 2.48 0.24
N VAL A 42 7.81 1.28 0.71
CA VAL A 42 6.46 0.74 0.71
C VAL A 42 6.00 0.61 2.16
N THR A 43 4.82 1.12 2.45
CA THR A 43 4.16 0.92 3.75
C THR A 43 2.77 0.36 3.52
N GLY A 44 2.30 -0.46 4.45
CA GLY A 44 0.92 -0.92 4.40
C GLY A 44 0.33 -1.18 5.77
N GLU A 45 -0.98 -1.06 5.85
CA GLU A 45 -1.80 -1.39 7.00
C GLU A 45 -2.84 -2.42 6.57
N TYR A 46 -3.01 -3.46 7.38
CA TYR A 46 -3.97 -4.51 7.11
C TYR A 46 -4.86 -4.76 8.31
N GLU A 47 -6.10 -5.14 8.04
CA GLU A 47 -7.08 -5.55 9.03
C GLU A 47 -7.88 -6.73 8.49
N ILE A 48 -7.95 -7.79 9.28
CA ILE A 48 -8.59 -9.06 8.92
C ILE A 48 -9.76 -9.26 9.87
N SER A 49 -10.94 -9.52 9.33
CA SER A 49 -12.13 -9.78 10.13
C SER A 49 -11.92 -11.00 11.03
N GLU A 50 -12.24 -10.84 12.32
CA GLU A 50 -12.15 -11.93 13.28
C GLU A 50 -13.13 -13.06 12.94
N GLN A 51 -12.65 -14.29 13.02
CA GLN A 51 -13.46 -15.46 12.78
C GLN A 51 -12.99 -16.66 13.59
N ALA A 52 -13.93 -17.35 14.22
CA ALA A 52 -13.64 -18.54 15.00
C ALA A 52 -13.09 -19.67 14.10
N ASN A 53 -11.99 -20.29 14.52
CA ASN A 53 -11.38 -21.48 13.91
C ASN A 53 -10.70 -21.27 12.52
N SER A 54 -10.41 -20.03 12.15
CA SER A 54 -9.57 -19.71 10.99
C SER A 54 -8.49 -18.71 11.36
N LYS A 55 -7.26 -18.98 10.93
CA LYS A 55 -6.12 -18.08 11.09
C LYS A 55 -5.60 -17.68 9.72
N VAL A 56 -5.08 -16.47 9.58
CA VAL A 56 -4.51 -15.99 8.32
C VAL A 56 -3.04 -15.71 8.51
N ASN A 57 -2.22 -16.20 7.60
CA ASN A 57 -0.81 -15.85 7.52
C ASN A 57 -0.63 -14.78 6.44
N LEU A 58 0.15 -13.75 6.75
CA LEU A 58 0.56 -12.73 5.80
C LEU A 58 2.04 -12.94 5.46
N LYS A 59 2.36 -12.99 4.16
CA LYS A 59 3.74 -13.08 3.66
C LYS A 59 3.92 -12.11 2.50
N ILE A 60 4.99 -11.34 2.55
CA ILE A 60 5.41 -10.42 1.49
C ILE A 60 6.76 -10.89 0.96
N THR A 61 6.85 -11.06 -0.36
CA THR A 61 8.08 -11.51 -1.04
C THR A 61 8.37 -10.71 -2.28
N ASP A 62 9.65 -10.56 -2.62
CA ASP A 62 10.09 -10.05 -3.93
C ASP A 62 10.01 -11.15 -5.02
N SER A 63 10.40 -10.84 -6.26
CA SER A 63 10.38 -11.83 -7.35
C SER A 63 11.44 -12.92 -7.20
N SER A 64 12.50 -12.63 -6.45
CA SER A 64 13.57 -13.58 -6.11
C SER A 64 13.16 -14.55 -5.01
N GLY A 65 12.01 -14.33 -4.37
CA GLY A 65 11.47 -15.13 -3.28
C GLY A 65 12.02 -14.77 -1.90
N HIS A 66 12.78 -13.68 -1.78
CA HIS A 66 13.20 -13.16 -0.48
C HIS A 66 11.98 -12.65 0.28
N ILE A 67 11.98 -12.90 1.59
CA ILE A 67 10.87 -12.53 2.47
C ILE A 67 11.12 -11.12 3.00
N LEU A 68 10.32 -10.16 2.51
CA LEU A 68 10.37 -8.77 2.95
C LEU A 68 9.63 -8.58 4.28
N TYR A 69 8.54 -9.33 4.46
CA TYR A 69 7.76 -9.34 5.70
C TYR A 69 7.01 -10.66 5.85
N SER A 70 6.87 -11.14 7.08
CA SER A 70 6.06 -12.33 7.36
C SER A 70 5.43 -12.21 8.75
N LYS A 71 4.13 -12.52 8.81
CA LYS A 71 3.36 -12.53 10.04
C LYS A 71 2.46 -13.76 10.06
N GLU A 72 2.71 -14.64 11.02
CA GLU A 72 1.80 -15.73 11.35
C GLU A 72 0.65 -15.22 12.22
N ASP A 73 -0.52 -15.85 12.08
CA ASP A 73 -1.73 -15.52 12.85
C ASP A 73 -2.05 -14.01 12.80
N ALA A 74 -1.96 -13.43 11.61
CA ALA A 74 -2.20 -12.03 11.34
C ALA A 74 -3.66 -11.65 11.61
N THR A 75 -3.86 -10.54 12.33
CA THR A 75 -5.17 -9.95 12.61
C THR A 75 -5.23 -8.51 12.12
N LYS A 76 -4.53 -7.61 12.80
CA LYS A 76 -4.34 -6.21 12.41
C LYS A 76 -2.88 -5.84 12.57
N GLY A 77 -2.34 -5.05 11.66
CA GLY A 77 -0.94 -4.62 11.75
C GLY A 77 -0.52 -3.68 10.65
N LYS A 78 0.75 -3.26 10.74
CA LYS A 78 1.43 -2.44 9.74
C LYS A 78 2.72 -3.12 9.34
N PHE A 79 3.15 -2.91 8.10
CA PHE A 79 4.44 -3.31 7.58
C PHE A 79 5.08 -2.17 6.81
N ALA A 80 6.41 -2.21 6.72
CA ALA A 80 7.18 -1.30 5.90
C ALA A 80 8.41 -2.03 5.37
N PHE A 81 8.76 -1.79 4.11
CA PHE A 81 10.00 -2.27 3.49
C PHE A 81 10.42 -1.30 2.39
N THR A 82 11.68 -1.37 1.97
CA THR A 82 12.20 -0.61 0.83
C THR A 82 12.60 -1.60 -0.24
N THR A 83 12.28 -1.28 -1.50
CA THR A 83 12.61 -2.14 -2.64
C THR A 83 14.09 -2.03 -2.98
N GLU A 84 14.77 -3.17 -3.13
CA GLU A 84 16.21 -3.18 -3.42
C GLU A 84 16.50 -3.07 -4.91
N ASP A 85 15.62 -3.58 -5.77
CA ASP A 85 15.76 -3.57 -7.22
C ASP A 85 14.44 -3.17 -7.91
N TYR A 86 14.54 -2.87 -9.21
CA TYR A 86 13.37 -2.67 -10.07
C TYR A 86 12.69 -4.01 -10.27
N ASP A 87 11.75 -4.32 -9.39
CA ASP A 87 11.22 -5.66 -9.28
C ASP A 87 9.75 -5.66 -8.85
N MET A 88 9.16 -6.84 -8.95
CA MET A 88 7.84 -7.14 -8.43
C MET A 88 7.94 -7.61 -6.99
N PHE A 89 6.99 -7.17 -6.17
CA PHE A 89 6.71 -7.84 -4.90
C PHE A 89 5.27 -8.37 -4.90
N GLU A 90 5.03 -9.38 -4.06
CA GLU A 90 3.69 -9.90 -3.81
C GLU A 90 3.35 -9.86 -2.32
N VAL A 91 2.16 -9.34 -2.01
CA VAL A 91 1.56 -9.33 -0.67
C VAL A 91 0.50 -10.42 -0.62
N CYS A 92 0.77 -11.51 0.08
CA CYS A 92 -0.06 -12.70 0.09
C CYS A 92 -0.69 -12.96 1.46
N PHE A 93 -1.99 -13.20 1.44
CA PHE A 93 -2.76 -13.68 2.59
C PHE A 93 -3.16 -15.13 2.36
N GLU A 94 -2.82 -15.99 3.31
CA GLU A 94 -3.09 -17.44 3.26
C GLU A 94 -3.93 -17.85 4.46
N SER A 95 -5.13 -18.39 4.22
CA SER A 95 -6.02 -18.86 5.27
C SER A 95 -5.65 -20.29 5.68
N LYS A 96 -5.33 -20.48 6.97
CA LYS A 96 -5.14 -21.78 7.62
C LYS A 96 -6.37 -22.09 8.48
N SER A 97 -6.95 -23.28 8.28
CA SER A 97 -8.08 -23.76 9.10
C SER A 97 -7.77 -25.15 9.67
N GLN A 98 -7.86 -25.26 11.00
CA GLN A 98 -7.82 -26.53 11.71
C GLN A 98 -9.15 -27.23 11.48
N MET A 99 -9.13 -28.27 10.62
CA MET A 99 -10.23 -29.23 10.38
C MET A 99 -11.64 -28.73 10.68
N ALA A 100 -12.16 -27.81 9.86
CA ALA A 100 -13.54 -27.37 10.01
C ALA A 100 -14.51 -28.42 9.45
N ILE A 101 -15.19 -29.12 10.34
CA ILE A 101 -16.45 -29.82 10.06
C ILE A 101 -17.53 -28.73 9.96
N GLY A 102 -17.85 -28.28 8.75
CA GLY A 102 -18.90 -27.29 8.49
C GLY A 102 -18.53 -26.20 7.50
N ARG A 103 -19.51 -25.36 7.14
CA ARG A 103 -19.32 -24.21 6.23
C ARG A 103 -18.77 -23.03 7.03
N VAL A 104 -17.49 -22.73 6.86
CA VAL A 104 -16.82 -21.57 7.46
C VAL A 104 -17.00 -20.37 6.53
N PRO A 105 -17.48 -19.20 7.00
CA PRO A 105 -17.59 -18.01 6.17
C PRO A 105 -16.23 -17.51 5.65
N ASP A 106 -16.24 -16.69 4.61
CA ASP A 106 -15.02 -16.09 4.08
C ASP A 106 -14.56 -14.93 4.99
N GLN A 107 -13.26 -14.79 5.20
CA GLN A 107 -12.69 -13.70 6.00
C GLN A 107 -12.54 -12.45 5.12
N LEU A 108 -13.01 -11.30 5.59
CA LEU A 108 -12.79 -10.03 4.92
C LEU A 108 -11.41 -9.49 5.28
N ILE A 109 -10.63 -9.12 4.26
CA ILE A 109 -9.31 -8.51 4.39
C ILE A 109 -9.39 -7.09 3.83
N ASN A 110 -8.98 -6.13 4.64
CA ASN A 110 -8.73 -4.75 4.23
C ASN A 110 -7.21 -4.54 4.20
N LEU A 111 -6.73 -3.97 3.11
CA LEU A 111 -5.33 -3.64 2.88
C LEU A 111 -5.25 -2.21 2.35
N ASP A 112 -4.52 -1.36 3.04
CA ASP A 112 -4.15 -0.02 2.62
C ASP A 112 -2.64 -0.01 2.39
N MET A 113 -2.20 0.44 1.22
CA MET A 113 -0.79 0.45 0.81
C MET A 113 -0.43 1.78 0.19
N LYS A 114 0.77 2.25 0.55
CA LYS A 114 1.33 3.52 0.11
C LYS A 114 2.76 3.34 -0.35
N HIS A 115 3.14 4.13 -1.34
CA HIS A 115 4.43 4.05 -2.01
C HIS A 115 5.15 5.40 -2.01
N GLY A 116 6.47 5.35 -1.92
CA GLY A 116 7.36 6.51 -2.08
C GLY A 116 6.99 7.67 -1.16
N VAL A 117 6.72 8.82 -1.77
CA VAL A 117 6.38 10.08 -1.07
C VAL A 117 5.16 9.92 -0.16
N GLU A 118 4.15 9.14 -0.57
CA GLU A 118 2.94 8.91 0.21
C GLU A 118 3.18 8.03 1.44
N ALA A 119 4.19 7.18 1.39
CA ALA A 119 4.59 6.30 2.49
C ALA A 119 5.39 7.03 3.58
N LYS A 120 5.94 8.22 3.31
CA LYS A 120 6.78 8.97 4.26
C LYS A 120 5.96 9.60 5.38
N ASN A 121 6.42 9.43 6.62
CA ASN A 121 5.85 10.10 7.80
C ASN A 121 6.51 11.48 8.02
N TYR A 122 5.98 12.50 7.36
CA TYR A 122 6.51 13.86 7.46
C TYR A 122 6.35 14.48 8.84
N GLU A 123 5.36 14.03 9.64
CA GLU A 123 5.18 14.47 11.02
C GLU A 123 6.35 14.02 11.91
N GLU A 124 6.92 12.85 11.62
CA GLU A 124 8.11 12.35 12.32
C GLU A 124 9.38 13.04 11.83
N ILE A 125 9.55 13.20 10.51
CA ILE A 125 10.66 13.96 9.92
C ILE A 125 10.70 15.38 10.50
N ALA A 126 9.55 16.05 10.56
CA ALA A 126 9.42 17.38 11.13
C ALA A 126 9.90 17.47 12.59
N LYS A 127 9.63 16.43 13.39
CA LYS A 127 10.06 16.37 14.79
C LYS A 127 11.56 16.15 14.92
N VAL A 128 12.12 15.25 14.11
CA VAL A 128 13.55 14.90 14.14
C VAL A 128 14.40 16.07 13.65
N GLU A 129 14.04 16.65 12.52
CA GLU A 129 14.76 17.76 11.88
C GLU A 129 14.36 19.14 12.44
N LYS A 130 13.35 19.18 13.32
CA LYS A 130 12.81 20.41 13.95
C LYS A 130 12.34 21.45 12.93
N LEU A 131 11.68 20.98 11.88
CA LEU A 131 11.14 21.82 10.81
C LEU A 131 9.92 22.60 11.28
N LYS A 132 9.78 23.83 10.77
CA LYS A 132 8.55 24.63 10.93
C LYS A 132 7.43 24.07 10.04
N PRO A 133 6.14 24.35 10.34
CA PRO A 133 5.03 23.85 9.53
C PRO A 133 5.14 24.18 8.03
N LEU A 134 5.64 25.37 7.68
CA LEU A 134 5.85 25.76 6.28
C LEU A 134 7.00 24.99 5.63
N GLU A 135 8.06 24.68 6.38
CA GLU A 135 9.22 23.93 5.87
C GLU A 135 8.84 22.46 5.61
N VAL A 136 7.94 21.88 6.41
CA VAL A 136 7.41 20.53 6.18
C VAL A 136 6.64 20.45 4.86
N GLU A 137 5.80 21.43 4.57
CA GLU A 137 5.06 21.47 3.30
C GLU A 137 5.98 21.67 2.10
N LEU A 138 7.01 22.52 2.24
CA LEU A 138 8.04 22.67 1.20
C LEU A 138 8.81 21.36 0.97
N ARG A 139 9.14 20.63 2.04
CA ARG A 139 9.80 19.33 1.96
C ARG A 139 8.94 18.28 1.26
N ARG A 140 7.63 18.24 1.57
CA ARG A 140 6.65 17.38 0.87
C ARG A 140 6.61 17.66 -0.63
N LEU A 141 6.58 18.94 -1.01
CA LEU A 141 6.55 19.35 -2.41
C LEU A 141 7.87 19.07 -3.15
N GLU A 142 9.00 19.23 -2.46
CA GLU A 142 10.32 18.87 -2.99
C GLU A 142 10.40 17.38 -3.29
N ASP A 143 10.09 16.53 -2.32
CA ASP A 143 10.08 15.07 -2.46
C ASP A 143 9.13 14.61 -3.57
N LEU A 144 7.94 15.23 -3.67
CA LEU A 144 6.98 14.96 -4.74
C LEU A 144 7.52 15.35 -6.11
N SER A 145 8.13 16.53 -6.21
CA SER A 145 8.73 17.01 -7.46
C SER A 145 9.87 16.11 -7.91
N GLU A 146 10.73 15.67 -6.98
CA GLU A 146 11.83 14.74 -7.27
C GLU A 146 11.30 13.39 -7.76
N SER A 147 10.28 12.83 -7.08
CA SER A 147 9.63 11.58 -7.51
C SER A 147 9.11 11.68 -8.94
N ILE A 148 8.42 12.76 -9.28
CA ILE A 148 7.86 12.97 -10.62
C ILE A 148 8.98 13.05 -11.68
N VAL A 149 10.06 13.77 -11.40
CA VAL A 149 11.20 13.89 -12.33
C VAL A 149 11.86 12.54 -12.56
N ASN A 150 12.03 11.74 -11.50
CA ASN A 150 12.60 10.40 -11.60
C ASN A 150 11.70 9.44 -12.41
N ASP A 151 10.38 9.52 -12.23
CA ASP A 151 9.41 8.73 -13.01
C ASP A 151 9.47 9.12 -14.50
N PHE A 152 9.55 10.41 -14.84
CA PHE A 152 9.71 10.85 -16.23
C PHE A 152 11.04 10.37 -16.84
N ALA A 153 12.14 10.43 -16.09
CA ALA A 153 13.43 9.93 -16.54
C ALA A 153 13.36 8.41 -16.82
N TYR A 154 12.69 7.66 -15.96
CA TYR A 154 12.45 6.23 -16.16
C TYR A 154 11.59 5.95 -17.40
N MET A 155 10.45 6.63 -17.56
CA MET A 155 9.57 6.46 -18.72
C MET A 155 10.30 6.75 -20.03
N LYS A 156 11.14 7.79 -20.06
CA LYS A 156 11.97 8.12 -21.22
C LYS A 156 12.97 7.01 -21.54
N LYS A 157 13.70 6.51 -20.54
CA LYS A 157 14.66 5.41 -20.72
C LYS A 157 13.98 4.15 -21.27
N ARG A 158 12.81 3.80 -20.74
CA ARG A 158 12.02 2.66 -21.23
C ARG A 158 11.56 2.85 -22.68
N GLU A 159 11.18 4.07 -23.05
CA GLU A 159 10.82 4.39 -24.44
C GLU A 159 12.00 4.23 -25.40
N GLU A 160 13.19 4.72 -25.01
CA GLU A 160 14.43 4.56 -25.76
C GLU A 160 14.80 3.08 -25.94
N GLU A 161 14.75 2.28 -24.87
CA GLU A 161 14.99 0.83 -24.92
C GLU A 161 14.03 0.11 -25.88
N MET A 162 12.77 0.54 -25.94
CA MET A 162 11.75 -0.04 -26.83
C MET A 162 11.87 0.42 -28.28
N ARG A 163 12.59 1.51 -28.56
CA ARG A 163 12.89 1.94 -29.95
C ARG A 163 13.97 1.08 -30.59
N ASP A 164 14.92 0.60 -29.80
CA ASP A 164 16.10 -0.14 -30.26
C ASP A 164 15.87 -1.66 -30.37
N THR A 165 14.63 -2.13 -30.24
CA THR A 165 14.26 -3.56 -30.40
C THR A 165 13.91 -3.98 -31.84
N ASN A 166 14.32 -3.23 -32.86
CA ASN A 166 14.09 -3.53 -34.29
C ASN A 166 15.36 -4.00 -35.02
#